data_AF-A1SM28-F1
#
_entry.id   AF-A1SM28-F1
#
_cell.length_a   1.000
_cell.length_b   1.000
_cell.length_c   1.000
_cell.angle_alpha   90.00
_cell.angle_beta   90.00
_cell.angle_gamma   90.00
#
_symmetry.space_group_name_H-M   'P 1'
#
loop_
_entity.id
_entity.type
_entity.pdbx_description
1 polymer ?
#
loop_
_entity_poly.entity_id
_entity_poly.type
_entity_poly.pdbx_seq_one_letter_code
_entity_poly.pdbx_strand_id
1 'polypeptide(L)'
;MPIISRIGHLHPAQWAYVMVVLVVAGDGFLTDSTAVILVAALLAVPSSLAAVPAYYLAYGLLAQVPGANPSSSSGSSSCTTAGECTTSTSGDLADWFAVTADVLGILALTAAALLNMLLLQALLTARRQRRDRTAGARP
;
A
#
# COMPACT_ATOMS: atom_id res chain seq x y z
N MET A 1 -1.38 8.60 -29.15
CA MET A 1 -2.18 8.51 -27.92
C MET A 1 -3.05 7.23 -27.92
N PRO A 2 -2.55 6.05 -27.47
CA PRO A 2 -3.36 4.83 -27.41
C PRO A 2 -3.56 4.25 -25.99
N ILE A 3 -3.17 4.97 -24.92
CA ILE A 3 -3.18 4.43 -23.55
C ILE A 3 -4.60 4.41 -22.96
N ILE A 4 -5.45 5.39 -23.32
CA ILE A 4 -6.77 5.57 -22.71
C ILE A 4 -7.80 4.56 -23.24
N SER A 5 -7.70 4.11 -24.50
CA SER A 5 -8.72 3.21 -25.08
C SER A 5 -8.60 1.73 -24.66
N ARG A 6 -7.50 1.31 -24.03
CA ARG A 6 -7.31 -0.07 -23.55
C ARG A 6 -7.86 -0.35 -22.15
N ILE A 7 -8.30 0.68 -21.43
CA ILE A 7 -8.83 0.55 -20.07
C ILE A 7 -10.24 -0.10 -20.07
N GLY A 8 -10.98 -0.01 -21.18
CA GLY A 8 -12.35 -0.53 -21.29
C GLY A 8 -12.50 -2.05 -21.45
N HIS A 9 -11.40 -2.81 -21.67
CA HIS A 9 -11.45 -4.26 -21.89
C HIS A 9 -10.45 -5.02 -21.00
N LEU A 10 -10.34 -4.62 -19.74
CA LEU A 10 -9.63 -5.42 -18.75
C LEU A 10 -10.44 -6.69 -18.46
N HIS A 11 -9.80 -7.85 -18.62
CA HIS A 11 -10.44 -9.15 -18.42
C HIS A 11 -10.88 -9.26 -16.94
N PRO A 12 -12.06 -9.85 -16.62
CA PRO A 12 -12.57 -9.89 -15.24
C PRO A 12 -11.58 -10.47 -14.21
N ALA A 13 -10.72 -11.41 -14.65
CA ALA A 13 -9.66 -11.98 -13.82
C ALA A 13 -8.61 -10.95 -13.33
N GLN A 14 -8.34 -9.91 -14.13
CA GLN A 14 -7.38 -8.87 -13.77
C GLN A 14 -7.95 -7.94 -12.69
N TRP A 15 -9.23 -7.58 -12.82
CA TRP A 15 -9.94 -6.86 -11.77
C TRP A 15 -10.07 -7.67 -10.49
N ALA A 16 -10.37 -8.96 -10.60
CA ALA A 16 -10.41 -9.86 -9.45
C ALA A 16 -9.07 -9.88 -8.70
N TYR A 17 -7.95 -9.94 -9.42
CA TYR A 17 -6.61 -9.88 -8.80
C TYR A 17 -6.37 -8.57 -8.04
N VAL A 18 -6.66 -7.41 -8.65
CA VAL A 18 -6.49 -6.11 -7.99
C VAL A 18 -7.41 -5.99 -6.76
N MET A 19 -8.65 -6.47 -6.87
CA MET A 19 -9.60 -6.49 -5.76
C MET A 19 -9.13 -7.39 -4.62
N VAL A 20 -8.53 -8.55 -4.91
CA VAL A 20 -7.94 -9.41 -3.88
C VAL A 20 -6.81 -8.69 -3.15
N VAL A 21 -5.88 -8.05 -3.87
CA VAL A 21 -4.80 -7.30 -3.23
C VAL A 21 -5.34 -6.14 -2.39
N LEU A 22 -6.34 -5.42 -2.90
CA LEU A 22 -7.00 -4.33 -2.18
C LEU A 22 -7.66 -4.81 -0.89
N VAL A 23 -8.41 -5.92 -0.93
CA VAL A 23 -9.10 -6.48 0.24
C VAL A 23 -8.10 -7.00 1.26
N VAL A 24 -7.07 -7.73 0.84
CA VAL A 24 -6.05 -8.26 1.75
C VAL A 24 -5.23 -7.13 2.37
N ALA A 25 -4.84 -6.12 1.58
CA ALA A 25 -4.16 -4.94 2.11
C ALA A 25 -5.05 -4.20 3.11
N GLY A 26 -6.32 -3.96 2.75
CA GLY A 26 -7.29 -3.30 3.62
C GLY A 26 -7.47 -4.02 4.95
N ASP A 27 -7.66 -5.34 4.92
CA ASP A 27 -7.77 -6.16 6.13
C ASP A 27 -6.49 -6.11 6.98
N GLY A 28 -5.31 -6.17 6.35
CA GLY A 28 -4.03 -6.10 7.04
C GLY A 28 -3.78 -4.77 7.76
N PHE A 29 -4.13 -3.64 7.11
CA PHE A 29 -4.01 -2.32 7.75
C PHE A 29 -5.09 -2.10 8.82
N LEU A 30 -6.33 -2.53 8.60
CA LEU A 30 -7.41 -2.38 9.59
C LEU A 30 -7.21 -3.23 10.87
N THR A 31 -6.46 -4.32 10.78
CA THR A 31 -6.19 -5.24 11.90
C THR A 31 -4.77 -5.12 12.47
N ASP A 32 -3.98 -4.14 12.01
CA ASP A 32 -2.56 -3.98 12.33
C ASP A 32 -1.72 -5.27 12.11
N SER A 33 -2.18 -6.12 11.19
CA SER A 33 -1.61 -7.45 10.98
C SER A 33 -0.51 -7.41 9.93
N THR A 34 0.73 -7.28 10.40
CA THR A 34 1.93 -7.31 9.56
C THR A 34 2.00 -8.54 8.65
N ALA A 35 1.55 -9.70 9.12
CA ALA A 35 1.52 -10.92 8.32
C ALA A 35 0.62 -10.77 7.08
N VAL A 36 -0.56 -10.16 7.24
CA VAL A 36 -1.52 -9.96 6.15
C VAL A 36 -1.01 -8.89 5.16
N ILE A 37 -0.38 -7.83 5.67
CA ILE A 37 0.28 -6.80 4.84
C ILE A 37 1.41 -7.42 4.00
N LEU A 38 2.23 -8.31 4.59
CA LEU A 38 3.29 -9.02 3.88
C LEU A 38 2.74 -9.95 2.80
N VAL A 39 1.60 -10.61 3.03
CA VAL A 39 0.91 -11.41 2.02
C VAL A 39 0.47 -10.54 0.85
N ALA A 40 -0.14 -9.37 1.10
CA ALA A 40 -0.50 -8.42 0.05
C ALA A 40 0.73 -7.91 -0.72
N ALA A 41 1.84 -7.65 -0.05
CA ALA A 41 3.10 -7.26 -0.68
C ALA A 41 3.71 -8.38 -1.54
N LEU A 42 3.61 -9.64 -1.10
CA LEU A 42 4.05 -10.82 -1.85
C LEU A 42 3.20 -11.03 -3.11
N LEU A 43 1.88 -10.86 -3.01
CA LEU A 43 0.97 -10.88 -4.16
C LEU A 43 1.36 -9.82 -5.21
N ALA A 44 1.88 -8.67 -4.76
CA ALA A 44 2.29 -7.56 -5.61
C ALA A 44 3.77 -7.60 -6.08
N VAL A 45 4.51 -8.70 -5.90
CA VAL A 45 5.87 -8.85 -6.45
C VAL A 45 5.81 -8.89 -7.99
N PRO A 46 6.69 -8.18 -8.72
CA PRO A 46 7.89 -7.48 -8.25
C PRO A 46 7.71 -6.01 -7.89
N SER A 47 6.62 -5.34 -8.30
CA SER A 47 6.47 -3.89 -8.08
C SER A 47 6.38 -3.47 -6.62
N SER A 48 6.07 -4.40 -5.71
CA SER A 48 6.14 -4.16 -4.25
C SER A 48 7.53 -3.74 -3.76
N LEU A 49 8.60 -4.08 -4.50
CA LEU A 49 9.97 -3.62 -4.21
C LEU A 49 10.12 -2.10 -4.24
N ALA A 50 9.33 -1.40 -5.06
CA ALA A 50 9.30 0.05 -5.10
C ALA A 50 8.19 0.64 -4.22
N ALA A 51 7.07 -0.07 -4.08
CA ALA A 51 5.91 0.40 -3.31
C ALA A 51 6.18 0.45 -1.81
N VAL A 52 6.90 -0.53 -1.24
CA VAL A 52 7.21 -0.56 0.20
C VAL A 52 8.14 0.59 0.60
N PRO A 53 9.27 0.86 -0.08
CA PRO A 53 10.08 2.05 0.19
C PRO A 53 9.32 3.36 0.00
N ALA A 54 8.48 3.46 -1.05
CA ALA A 54 7.67 4.64 -1.30
C ALA A 54 6.66 4.90 -0.16
N TYR A 55 6.04 3.85 0.37
CA TYR A 55 5.18 3.93 1.54
C TYR A 55 5.93 4.47 2.76
N TYR A 56 7.11 3.93 3.08
CA TYR A 56 7.90 4.40 4.22
C TYR A 56 8.39 5.84 4.07
N LEU A 57 8.71 6.28 2.85
CA LEU A 57 9.05 7.68 2.58
C LEU A 57 7.84 8.60 2.81
N ALA A 58 6.66 8.22 2.31
CA ALA A 58 5.43 8.98 2.52
C ALA A 58 5.06 9.03 4.01
N TYR A 59 5.16 7.90 4.70
CA TYR A 59 4.96 7.82 6.15
C TYR A 59 5.92 8.73 6.92
N GLY A 60 7.21 8.69 6.58
CA GLY A 60 8.23 9.53 7.22
C GLY A 60 8.01 11.03 6.98
N LEU A 61 7.56 11.41 5.78
CA LEU A 61 7.16 12.80 5.49
C LEU A 61 5.92 13.22 6.26
N LEU A 62 4.92 12.33 6.34
CA LEU A 62 3.70 12.57 7.09
C LEU A 62 3.98 12.73 8.60
N ALA A 63 4.93 11.97 9.12
CA ALA A 63 5.33 11.99 10.52
C ALA A 63 6.02 13.31 10.93
N GLN A 64 6.46 14.14 9.97
CA GLN A 64 7.01 15.47 10.26
C GLN A 64 5.94 16.53 10.50
N VAL A 65 4.67 16.23 10.22
CA VAL A 65 3.57 17.17 10.48
C VAL A 65 3.43 17.37 11.99
N PRO A 66 3.44 18.62 12.50
CA PRO A 66 3.24 18.88 13.92
C PRO A 66 1.93 18.26 14.42
N GLY A 67 2.01 17.45 15.50
CA GLY A 67 0.86 16.74 16.05
C GLY A 67 0.54 15.39 15.38
N ALA A 68 1.31 14.96 14.36
CA ALA A 68 1.22 13.60 13.81
C ALA A 68 1.73 12.54 14.80
N ASN A 69 2.80 12.88 15.50
CA ASN A 69 3.39 12.06 16.55
C ASN A 69 3.57 12.93 17.80
N PRO A 70 2.58 12.98 18.72
CA PRO A 70 2.76 13.69 19.97
C PRO A 70 3.95 13.07 20.69
N SER A 71 4.99 13.87 20.93
CA SER A 71 6.19 13.44 21.66
C SER A 71 5.76 12.79 22.98
N SER A 72 6.03 11.50 23.12
CA SER A 72 5.90 10.80 24.39
C SER A 72 6.84 11.45 25.42
N SER A 73 6.32 12.36 26.24
CA SER A 73 6.78 12.72 27.60
C SER A 73 6.14 14.05 27.98
N SER A 74 5.06 14.04 28.74
CA SER A 74 5.19 14.05 30.19
C SER A 74 3.98 13.36 30.80
N GLY A 75 4.10 12.06 31.06
CA GLY A 75 3.17 11.40 31.96
C GLY A 75 3.35 12.01 33.34
N SER A 76 2.46 12.90 33.74
CA SER A 76 2.40 13.38 35.11
C SER A 76 1.64 12.33 35.92
N SER A 77 2.31 11.81 36.96
CA SER A 77 1.63 11.08 38.02
C SER A 77 1.39 12.07 39.15
N SER A 78 0.13 12.22 39.55
CA SER A 78 -0.23 12.91 40.78
C SER A 78 -0.87 11.90 41.72
N CYS A 79 -0.48 11.94 42.98
CA CYS A 79 -1.05 11.10 44.01
C CYS A 79 -1.74 11.99 45.04
N THR A 80 -2.95 11.62 45.43
CA THR A 80 -3.66 12.28 46.53
C THR A 80 -3.02 11.87 47.86
N THR A 81 -3.24 12.65 48.92
CA THR A 81 -2.81 12.31 50.30
C THR A 81 -3.46 11.04 50.85
N ALA A 82 -4.49 10.50 50.19
CA ALA A 82 -5.10 9.21 50.48
C ALA A 82 -4.42 8.02 49.76
N GLY A 83 -3.42 8.28 48.91
CA GLY A 83 -2.68 7.25 48.18
C GLY A 83 -3.27 6.87 46.81
N GLU A 84 -4.29 7.61 46.32
CA GLU A 84 -4.81 7.39 44.97
C GLU A 84 -3.92 8.10 43.96
N CYS A 85 -3.21 7.34 43.13
CA CYS A 85 -2.36 7.86 42.07
C CYS A 85 -3.09 7.81 40.72
N THR A 86 -3.23 8.96 40.06
CA THR A 86 -3.73 9.04 38.68
C THR A 86 -2.55 9.17 37.72
N THR A 87 -2.47 8.26 36.75
CA THR A 87 -1.44 8.28 35.69
C THR A 87 -2.12 8.59 34.36
N SER A 88 -1.74 9.70 33.71
CA SER A 88 -2.21 10.03 32.37
C SER A 88 -1.10 9.77 31.36
N THR A 89 -1.32 8.84 30.45
CA THR A 89 -0.38 8.51 29.37
C THR A 89 -0.97 9.00 28.05
N SER A 90 -0.41 10.07 27.49
CA SER A 90 -0.72 10.52 26.12
C SER A 90 0.40 10.01 25.21
N GLY A 91 0.24 8.81 24.65
CA GLY A 91 1.24 8.17 23.78
C GLY A 91 0.68 7.67 22.45
N ASP A 92 -0.63 7.75 22.24
CA ASP A 92 -1.23 7.28 20.99
C ASP A 92 -1.00 8.29 19.86
N LEU A 93 -0.79 7.73 18.66
CA LEU A 93 -0.73 8.48 17.41
C LEU A 93 -2.04 9.27 17.25
N ALA A 94 -1.98 10.42 16.59
CA ALA A 94 -3.23 11.10 16.26
C ALA A 94 -4.07 10.23 15.31
N ASP A 95 -5.37 10.08 15.58
CA ASP A 95 -6.26 9.22 14.78
C ASP A 95 -6.19 9.55 13.27
N TRP A 96 -6.10 10.83 12.93
CA TRP A 96 -5.98 11.28 11.53
C TRP A 96 -4.69 10.79 10.87
N PHE A 97 -3.60 10.66 11.65
CA PHE A 97 -2.31 10.18 11.17
C PHE A 97 -2.35 8.68 10.89
N ALA A 98 -2.91 7.89 11.81
CA ALA A 98 -3.10 6.45 11.64
C ALA A 98 -3.95 6.15 10.40
N VAL A 99 -5.13 6.78 10.30
CA VAL A 99 -6.03 6.61 9.14
C VAL A 99 -5.35 6.99 7.83
N THR A 100 -4.58 8.08 7.81
CA THR A 100 -3.89 8.52 6.59
C THR A 100 -2.77 7.55 6.20
N ALA A 101 -2.02 7.03 7.18
CA ALA A 101 -0.98 6.03 6.95
C ALA A 101 -1.59 4.73 6.36
N ASP A 102 -2.70 4.25 6.89
CA ASP A 102 -3.37 3.05 6.39
C ASP A 102 -3.83 3.23 4.95
N VAL A 103 -4.49 4.37 4.65
CA VAL A 103 -4.94 4.69 3.29
C VAL A 103 -3.77 4.74 2.31
N LEU A 104 -2.64 5.34 2.70
CA LEU A 104 -1.44 5.37 1.86
C LEU A 104 -0.87 3.97 1.60
N GLY A 105 -0.88 3.10 2.60
CA GLY A 105 -0.41 1.72 2.48
C GLY A 105 -1.27 0.89 1.54
N ILE A 106 -2.60 0.97 1.71
CA ILE A 106 -3.58 0.31 0.83
C ILE A 106 -3.41 0.79 -0.61
N LEU A 107 -3.30 2.11 -0.83
CA LEU A 107 -3.10 2.68 -2.16
C LEU A 107 -1.78 2.24 -2.79
N ALA A 108 -0.68 2.22 -2.03
CA ALA A 108 0.64 1.82 -2.53
C ALA A 108 0.64 0.36 -3.03
N LEU A 109 0.06 -0.56 -2.27
CA LEU A 109 -0.03 -1.97 -2.65
C LEU A 109 -1.01 -2.19 -3.82
N THR A 110 -2.11 -1.45 -3.86
CA THR A 110 -3.06 -1.50 -4.98
C THR A 110 -2.43 -0.97 -6.26
N ALA A 111 -1.66 0.13 -6.18
CA ALA A 111 -0.91 0.68 -7.30
C ALA A 111 0.17 -0.30 -7.80
N ALA A 112 0.86 -1.00 -6.90
CA ALA A 112 1.80 -2.06 -7.25
C ALA A 112 1.11 -3.18 -8.04
N ALA A 113 -0.05 -3.66 -7.58
CA ALA A 113 -0.82 -4.66 -8.31
C ALA A 113 -1.20 -4.20 -9.73
N LEU A 114 -1.62 -2.94 -9.90
CA LEU A 114 -1.90 -2.36 -11.21
C LEU A 114 -0.64 -2.27 -12.09
N LEU A 115 0.50 -1.88 -11.54
CA LEU A 115 1.77 -1.84 -12.27
C LEU A 115 2.18 -3.22 -12.78
N ASN A 116 2.08 -4.27 -11.95
CA ASN A 116 2.35 -5.65 -12.38
C ASN A 116 1.49 -6.05 -13.58
N MET A 117 0.21 -5.72 -13.51
CA MET A 117 -0.74 -6.01 -14.57
C MET A 117 -0.38 -5.29 -15.88
N LEU A 118 -0.06 -4.00 -15.81
CA LEU A 118 0.39 -3.22 -16.98
C LEU A 118 1.69 -3.78 -17.57
N LEU A 119 2.63 -4.21 -16.71
CA LEU A 119 3.90 -4.79 -17.13
C LEU A 119 3.68 -6.13 -17.86
N LEU A 120 2.81 -6.99 -17.33
CA LEU A 120 2.43 -8.25 -17.97
C LEU A 120 1.74 -8.01 -19.32
N GLN A 121 0.82 -7.05 -19.40
CA GLN A 121 0.16 -6.71 -20.67
C GLN A 121 1.15 -6.19 -21.71
N ALA A 122 2.10 -5.33 -21.31
CA ALA A 122 3.15 -4.83 -22.17
C ALA A 122 4.06 -5.96 -22.68
N LEU A 123 4.45 -6.90 -21.81
CA LEU A 123 5.26 -8.06 -22.19
C LEU A 123 4.52 -9.00 -23.15
N LEU A 124 3.24 -9.28 -22.88
CA LEU A 124 2.43 -10.15 -23.73
C LEU A 124 2.20 -9.53 -25.12
N THR A 125 1.93 -8.24 -25.18
CA THR A 125 1.77 -7.52 -26.46
C THR A 125 3.08 -7.45 -27.24
N ALA A 126 4.19 -7.16 -26.58
CA ALA A 126 5.52 -7.16 -27.21
C ALA A 126 5.91 -8.55 -27.76
N ARG A 127 5.59 -9.63 -27.04
CA ARG A 127 5.84 -11.02 -27.49
C ARG A 127 5.04 -11.37 -28.74
N ARG A 128 3.77 -10.99 -28.80
CA ARG A 128 2.91 -11.23 -29.98
C ARG A 128 3.48 -10.52 -31.21
N GLN A 129 3.82 -9.24 -31.08
CA GLN A 129 4.44 -8.47 -32.17
C GLN A 129 5.76 -9.06 -32.68
N ARG A 130 6.60 -9.60 -31.78
CA ARG A 130 7.85 -10.27 -32.18
C ARG A 130 7.60 -11.58 -32.92
N ARG A 131 6.57 -12.35 -32.54
CA ARG A 131 6.20 -13.62 -33.17
C ARG A 131 5.60 -13.42 -34.56
N ASP A 132 4.82 -12.36 -34.76
CA ASP A 132 4.26 -12.01 -36.06
C ASP A 132 5.35 -11.56 -37.04
N ARG A 133 6.35 -10.81 -36.55
CA ARG A 133 7.53 -10.42 -37.35
C ARG A 133 8.38 -11.61 -37.79
N THR A 134 8.55 -12.64 -36.95
CA THR A 134 9.31 -13.83 -37.33
C THR A 134 8.52 -14.78 -38.22
N ALA A 135 7.19 -14.83 -38.09
CA ALA A 135 6.31 -15.62 -38.95
C ALA A 135 6.18 -15.02 -40.37
N GLY A 136 6.10 -13.69 -40.50
CA GLY A 136 6.05 -13.00 -41.79
C GLY A 136 7.40 -12.88 -42.52
N ALA A 137 8.50 -13.31 -41.89
CA ALA A 137 9.85 -13.28 -42.46
C ALA A 137 10.28 -14.64 -43.08
N ARG A 138 9.38 -15.63 -43.18
CA ARG A 138 9.65 -16.85 -43.97
C ARG A 138 9.25 -16.60 -45.44
N PRO A 139 10.20 -16.63 -46.38
CA PRO A 139 9.93 -16.49 -47.82
C PRO A 139 9.18 -17.68 -48.40
#